data_AF-A0A6B0GJS3-F1
#
_entry.id   AF-A0A6B0GJS3-F1
#
_cell.length_a   1.000
_cell.length_b   1.000
_cell.length_c   1.000
_cell.angle_alpha   90.00
_cell.angle_beta   90.00
_cell.angle_gamma   90.00
#
_symmetry.space_group_name_H-M   'P 1'
#
loop_
_entity.id
_entity.type
_entity.pdbx_description
1 polymer ?
#
loop_
_entity_poly.entity_id
_entity_poly.type
_entity_poly.pdbx_seq_one_letter_code
_entity_poly.pdbx_strand_id
1 'polypeptide(L)'
;MTETDSLPEGWTERDHDPQVVDKYDPRQPSLYESDDGHCVQVVPDAGNQATGGEDHWRVDAIEGDPKAPEHTRTLGVREGRSAALDFAREAMTEYGETGSFDAVDEETAR
;
A
#
# COMPACT_ATOMS: atom_id res chain seq x y z
N MET A 1 -8.88 -19.52 7.68
CA MET A 1 -7.55 -19.86 7.15
C MET A 1 -7.17 -18.66 6.33
N THR A 2 -6.47 -17.73 6.95
CA THR A 2 -6.13 -16.42 6.38
C THR A 2 -5.21 -16.64 5.19
N GLU A 3 -5.56 -16.02 4.07
CA GLU A 3 -4.86 -16.06 2.79
C GLU A 3 -3.43 -15.51 2.93
N THR A 4 -2.54 -16.29 3.53
CA THR A 4 -1.09 -16.16 3.38
C THR A 4 -0.69 -16.70 2.01
N ASP A 5 -1.39 -16.30 0.96
CA ASP A 5 -1.04 -16.68 -0.39
C ASP A 5 0.08 -15.73 -0.84
N SER A 6 1.31 -16.14 -0.54
CA SER A 6 2.56 -15.76 -1.22
C SER A 6 2.86 -14.27 -1.39
N LEU A 7 3.20 -13.57 -0.31
CA LEU A 7 3.98 -12.34 -0.46
C LEU A 7 5.31 -12.65 -1.19
N PRO A 8 5.83 -11.73 -2.01
CA PRO A 8 7.13 -11.90 -2.64
C PRO A 8 8.24 -12.10 -1.58
N GLU A 9 9.30 -12.79 -1.97
CA GLU A 9 10.41 -13.10 -1.05
C GLU A 9 11.00 -11.82 -0.45
N GLY A 10 11.22 -11.81 0.87
CA GLY A 10 11.72 -10.65 1.60
C GLY A 10 10.65 -9.68 2.11
N TRP A 11 9.36 -9.94 1.85
CA TRP A 11 8.25 -9.11 2.33
C TRP A 11 7.45 -9.78 3.44
N THR A 12 7.09 -8.98 4.45
CA THR A 12 6.28 -9.41 5.59
C THR A 12 5.10 -8.46 5.79
N GLU A 13 3.89 -9.01 5.94
CA GLU A 13 2.72 -8.23 6.37
C GLU A 13 2.90 -7.80 7.84
N ARG A 14 2.83 -6.50 8.09
CA ARG A 14 2.86 -5.90 9.42
C ARG A 14 1.46 -5.48 9.80
N ASP A 15 1.10 -5.75 11.05
CA ASP A 15 -0.13 -5.21 11.62
C ASP A 15 -0.01 -3.68 11.66
N HIS A 16 -0.95 -3.01 11.01
CA HIS A 16 -0.94 -1.57 10.96
C HIS A 16 -1.36 -1.03 12.32
N ASP A 17 -0.49 -0.24 12.95
CA ASP A 17 -0.81 0.38 14.22
C ASP A 17 -2.07 1.26 14.04
N PRO A 18 -3.12 1.09 14.87
CA PRO A 18 -4.40 1.78 14.69
C PRO A 18 -4.30 3.30 14.85
N GLN A 19 -3.13 3.84 15.23
CA GLN A 19 -2.90 5.27 15.33
C GLN A 19 -2.73 5.99 14.00
N VAL A 20 -2.42 5.29 12.90
CA VAL A 20 -2.21 5.89 11.56
C VAL A 20 -3.49 5.84 10.70
N VAL A 21 -4.49 5.04 11.09
CA VAL A 21 -5.81 5.01 10.46
C VAL A 21 -6.67 6.11 11.07
N ASP A 22 -7.30 6.92 10.22
CA ASP A 22 -8.31 7.88 10.66
C ASP A 22 -9.35 7.15 11.52
N LYS A 23 -9.59 7.65 12.74
CA LYS A 23 -10.39 6.96 13.79
C LYS A 23 -11.82 6.62 13.37
N TYR A 24 -12.25 7.08 12.20
CA TYR A 24 -13.59 6.96 11.67
C TYR A 24 -13.71 6.07 10.43
N ASP A 25 -12.60 5.58 9.85
CA ASP A 25 -12.66 4.64 8.73
C ASP A 25 -12.64 3.18 9.24
N PRO A 26 -13.72 2.40 9.08
CA PRO A 26 -13.77 1.00 9.51
C PRO A 26 -12.92 0.07 8.63
N ARG A 27 -12.37 0.55 7.50
CA ARG A 27 -11.51 -0.24 6.63
C ARG A 27 -10.10 -0.27 7.23
N GLN A 28 -9.66 -1.49 7.55
CA GLN A 28 -8.29 -1.70 8.03
C GLN A 28 -7.32 -1.60 6.84
N PRO A 29 -6.32 -0.71 6.90
CA PRO A 29 -5.26 -0.69 5.91
C PRO A 29 -4.40 -1.95 6.02
N SER A 30 -3.56 -2.15 5.02
CA SER A 30 -2.59 -3.26 5.01
C SER A 30 -1.19 -2.67 4.85
N LEU A 31 -0.25 -3.09 5.68
CA LEU A 31 1.13 -2.63 5.64
C LEU A 31 2.04 -3.83 5.38
N TYR A 32 2.95 -3.66 4.43
CA TYR A 32 3.95 -4.64 4.05
C TYR A 32 5.31 -4.01 4.24
N GLU A 33 6.25 -4.75 4.82
CA GLU A 33 7.61 -4.29 5.12
C GLU A 33 8.60 -5.27 4.46
N SER A 34 9.56 -4.72 3.75
CA SER A 34 10.70 -5.43 3.15
C SER A 34 11.85 -5.53 4.17
N ASP A 35 12.67 -6.56 4.06
CA ASP A 35 13.88 -6.76 4.89
C ASP A 35 14.87 -5.57 4.79
N ASP A 36 14.82 -4.82 3.67
CA ASP A 36 15.64 -3.62 3.43
C ASP A 36 15.05 -2.33 4.05
N GLY A 37 13.96 -2.42 4.83
CA GLY A 37 13.34 -1.28 5.50
C GLY A 37 12.47 -0.40 4.59
N HIS A 38 12.07 -0.93 3.43
CA HIS A 38 11.07 -0.30 2.55
C HIS A 38 9.69 -0.85 2.89
N CYS A 39 8.67 0.00 2.92
CA CYS A 39 7.31 -0.41 3.23
C CYS A 39 6.35 -0.09 2.09
N VAL A 40 5.31 -0.90 1.92
CA VAL A 40 4.18 -0.65 1.03
C VAL A 40 2.91 -0.70 1.85
N GLN A 41 2.15 0.38 1.84
CA GLN A 41 0.85 0.45 2.50
C GLN A 41 -0.28 0.51 1.49
N VAL A 42 -1.37 -0.18 1.79
CA VAL A 42 -2.64 -0.15 1.06
C VAL A 42 -3.66 0.47 1.98
N VAL A 43 -4.04 1.70 1.70
CA VAL A 43 -4.94 2.51 2.51
C VAL A 43 -6.19 2.89 1.71
N PRO A 44 -7.35 3.04 2.35
CA PRO A 44 -8.50 3.58 1.65
C PRO A 44 -8.19 4.99 1.11
N ASP A 45 -8.53 5.26 -0.15
CA ASP A 45 -8.46 6.60 -0.72
C ASP A 45 -9.62 7.43 -0.16
N ALA A 46 -9.43 7.92 1.06
CA ALA A 46 -10.43 8.70 1.78
C ALA A 46 -10.36 10.16 1.34
N GLY A 47 -10.83 10.45 0.13
CA GLY A 47 -11.13 11.82 -0.30
C GLY A 47 -12.35 12.39 0.44
N ASN A 48 -12.33 12.52 1.78
CA ASN A 48 -13.27 13.24 2.66
C ASN A 48 -14.81 13.18 2.39
N GLN A 49 -15.31 12.33 1.51
CA GLN A 49 -16.72 12.28 1.15
C GLN A 49 -17.32 10.96 1.58
N ALA A 50 -17.68 10.94 2.85
CA ALA A 50 -18.78 10.14 3.36
C ALA A 50 -20.07 10.50 2.61
N THR A 51 -20.29 9.99 1.40
CA THR A 51 -21.60 9.76 0.74
C THR A 51 -21.32 9.15 -0.64
N GLY A 52 -21.31 7.81 -0.72
CA GLY A 52 -21.55 7.11 -1.98
C GLY A 52 -20.33 6.54 -2.71
N GLY A 53 -19.96 5.31 -2.38
CA GLY A 53 -19.87 4.26 -3.40
C GLY A 53 -18.53 3.99 -4.09
N GLU A 54 -17.47 4.71 -3.79
CA GLU A 54 -16.18 4.49 -4.45
C GLU A 54 -15.27 3.68 -3.51
N ASP A 55 -15.17 2.37 -3.72
CA ASP A 55 -14.24 1.46 -3.03
C ASP A 55 -12.81 1.70 -3.56
N HIS A 56 -12.35 2.95 -3.53
CA HIS A 56 -11.01 3.30 -3.99
C HIS A 56 -9.99 3.05 -2.88
N TRP A 57 -8.91 2.38 -3.24
CA TRP A 57 -7.79 2.03 -2.38
C TRP A 57 -6.50 2.55 -3.01
N ARG A 58 -5.74 3.30 -2.22
CA ARG A 58 -4.45 3.86 -2.61
C ARG A 58 -3.33 2.96 -2.12
N VAL A 59 -2.34 2.77 -2.98
CA VAL A 59 -1.10 2.05 -2.67
C VAL A 59 0.02 3.06 -2.60
N ASP A 60 0.66 3.15 -1.44
CA ASP A 60 1.79 4.05 -1.19
C ASP A 60 3.04 3.22 -0.86
N ALA A 61 4.17 3.56 -1.48
CA ALA A 61 5.49 3.12 -1.04
C ALA A 61 6.05 4.12 -0.02
N ILE A 62 6.66 3.59 1.02
CA ILE A 62 7.30 4.32 2.10
C ILE A 62 8.75 3.88 2.15
N GLU A 63 9.65 4.85 2.13
CA GLU A 63 11.07 4.63 2.38
C GLU A 63 11.36 5.00 3.84
N GLY A 64 12.01 4.07 4.56
CA GLY A 64 12.31 4.22 5.98
C GLY A 64 11.19 3.70 6.90
N ASP A 65 11.19 4.17 8.15
CA ASP A 65 10.28 3.63 9.18
C ASP A 65 8.83 4.04 8.89
N PRO A 66 7.86 3.10 8.85
CA PRO A 66 6.47 3.42 8.53
C PRO A 66 5.79 4.31 9.59
N LYS A 67 6.36 4.45 10.79
CA LYS A 67 5.88 5.39 11.83
C LYS A 67 6.52 6.78 11.71
N ALA A 68 7.64 6.88 11.01
CA ALA A 68 8.37 8.12 10.76
C ALA A 68 8.97 8.08 9.35
N PRO A 69 8.11 8.07 8.31
CA PRO A 69 8.56 7.85 6.94
C PRO A 69 9.52 8.96 6.52
N GLU A 70 10.66 8.58 5.96
CA GLU A 70 11.62 9.54 5.40
C GLU A 70 11.06 10.08 4.08
N HIS A 71 10.53 9.18 3.25
CA HIS A 71 9.78 9.51 2.05
C HIS A 71 8.53 8.63 1.92
N THR A 72 7.49 9.19 1.30
CA THR A 72 6.27 8.47 0.93
C THR A 72 5.91 8.87 -0.49
N ARG A 73 5.72 7.87 -1.35
CA ARG A 73 5.35 8.03 -2.75
C ARG A 73 4.08 7.22 -3.02
N THR A 74 3.06 7.87 -3.58
CA THR A 74 1.87 7.16 -4.05
C THR A 74 2.21 6.44 -5.35
N LEU A 75 2.04 5.12 -5.36
CA LEU A 75 2.23 4.27 -6.54
C LEU A 75 0.98 4.29 -7.43
N GLY A 76 -0.21 4.41 -6.83
CA GLY A 76 -1.46 4.54 -7.57
C GLY A 76 -2.71 4.37 -6.72
N VAL A 77 -3.86 4.61 -7.34
CA VAL A 77 -5.19 4.34 -6.77
C VAL A 77 -5.88 3.26 -7.60
N ARG A 78 -6.56 2.33 -6.95
CA ARG A 78 -7.27 1.20 -7.57
C ARG A 78 -8.70 1.12 -7.06
N GLU A 79 -9.60 0.72 -7.96
CA GLU A 79 -10.97 0.35 -7.65
C GLU A 79 -11.02 -1.06 -7.07
N GLY A 80 -11.35 -1.16 -5.78
CA GLY A 80 -11.44 -2.43 -5.06
C GLY A 80 -10.22 -2.73 -4.20
N ARG A 81 -10.44 -3.17 -2.96
CA ARG A 81 -9.34 -3.64 -2.08
C ARG A 81 -8.49 -4.70 -2.75
N SER A 82 -9.11 -5.67 -3.40
CA SER A 82 -8.41 -6.78 -4.05
C SER A 82 -7.50 -6.30 -5.18
N ALA A 83 -7.93 -5.31 -5.97
CA ALA A 83 -7.10 -4.75 -7.04
C ALA A 83 -5.92 -3.94 -6.50
N ALA A 84 -6.11 -3.23 -5.37
CA ALA A 84 -5.01 -2.54 -4.71
C ALA A 84 -4.00 -3.52 -4.07
N LEU A 85 -4.48 -4.63 -3.50
CA LEU A 85 -3.61 -5.67 -2.97
C LEU A 85 -2.81 -6.37 -4.07
N ASP A 86 -3.44 -6.66 -5.22
CA ASP A 86 -2.76 -7.24 -6.38
C ASP A 86 -1.67 -6.28 -6.89
N PHE A 87 -2.02 -5.00 -7.08
CA PHE A 87 -1.08 -3.96 -7.51
C PHE A 87 0.07 -3.76 -6.51
N ALA A 88 -0.21 -3.79 -5.21
CA ALA A 88 0.83 -3.73 -4.18
C ALA A 88 1.80 -4.90 -4.30
N ARG A 89 1.32 -6.11 -4.63
CA ARG A 89 2.17 -7.29 -4.84
C ARG A 89 3.02 -7.19 -6.09
N GLU A 90 2.47 -6.64 -7.17
CA GLU A 90 3.24 -6.34 -8.38
C GLU A 90 4.37 -5.36 -8.05
N ALA A 91 4.07 -4.27 -7.35
CA ALA A 91 5.08 -3.29 -6.92
C ALA A 91 6.16 -3.91 -6.00
N MET A 92 5.77 -4.75 -5.04
CA MET A 92 6.71 -5.45 -4.16
C MET A 92 7.60 -6.43 -4.93
N THR A 93 7.04 -7.10 -5.95
CA THR A 93 7.78 -8.03 -6.82
C THR A 93 8.78 -7.27 -7.69
N GLU A 94 8.33 -6.21 -8.35
CA GLU A 94 9.18 -5.34 -9.18
C GLU A 94 10.31 -4.73 -8.36
N TYR A 95 10.03 -4.30 -7.13
CA TYR A 95 11.06 -3.83 -6.21
C TYR A 95 12.07 -4.94 -5.87
N GLY A 96 11.63 -6.17 -5.66
CA GLY A 96 12.52 -7.31 -5.45
C GLY A 96 13.43 -7.60 -6.65
N GLU A 97 12.96 -7.33 -7.87
CA GLU A 97 13.72 -7.56 -9.11
C GLU A 97 14.65 -6.39 -9.47
N THR A 98 14.23 -5.15 -9.21
CA THR A 98 14.90 -3.92 -9.69
C THR A 98 15.55 -3.11 -8.58
N GLY A 99 15.15 -3.31 -7.33
CA GLY A 99 15.52 -2.48 -6.17
C GLY A 99 14.87 -1.11 -6.16
N SER A 100 13.82 -0.86 -6.96
CA SER A 100 13.17 0.44 -7.05
C SER A 100 11.68 0.35 -7.36
N PHE A 101 10.90 1.30 -6.86
CA PHE A 101 9.49 1.49 -7.22
C PHE A 101 9.32 2.49 -8.38
N ASP A 102 10.38 2.77 -9.14
CA ASP A 102 10.34 3.80 -10.19
C ASP A 102 9.64 3.34 -11.48
N ALA A 103 9.50 2.03 -11.69
CA ALA A 103 8.88 1.48 -12.89
C ALA A 103 7.33 1.39 -12.81
N VAL A 104 6.75 1.54 -11.62
CA VAL A 104 5.28 1.64 -11.43
C VAL A 104 4.70 3.05 -11.71
N ASP A 105 5.51 4.00 -12.20
CA ASP A 105 5.13 5.42 -12.27
C ASP A 105 4.38 5.87 -13.54
N GLU A 106 3.43 6.78 -13.32
CA GLU A 106 2.87 7.78 -14.25
C GLU A 106 1.93 7.32 -15.39
N GLU A 107 0.74 6.81 -15.06
CA GLU A 107 -0.44 7.04 -15.92
C GLU A 107 -1.61 7.65 -15.14
N THR A 108 -1.43 8.81 -14.49
CA THR A 108 -2.56 9.69 -14.13
C THR A 108 -2.10 11.14 -13.89
N ALA A 109 -1.53 11.76 -14.92
CA ALA A 109 -1.45 13.22 -14.98
C ALA A 109 -1.55 13.71 -16.45
N ARG A 110 -2.74 13.59 -17.04
CA ARG A 110 -3.08 14.40 -18.22
C ARG A 110 -4.54 14.82 -18.25
#